data_AF-A0A963XHM3-F1
#
_entry.id   AF-A0A963XHM3-F1
#
_cell.length_a   1.000
_cell.length_b   1.000
_cell.length_c   1.000
_cell.angle_alpha   90.00
_cell.angle_beta   90.00
_cell.angle_gamma   90.00
#
_symmetry.space_group_name_H-M   'P 1'
#
loop_
_entity.id
_entity.type
_entity.pdbx_description
1 polymer ?
#
loop_
_entity_poly.entity_id
_entity_poly.type
_entity_poly.pdbx_seq_one_letter_code
_entity_poly.pdbx_strand_id
1 'polypeptide(L)'
;MTQTRMERHEFSGSQGAARPNRPQPRPINWTLPGFASTMRVSTSFGDLPLQALRVPDPLRTASGDFARVAWIDHIRLDESFLEANPDAQPVLIPAGSLGPDRPRVDLLVSPHQKLTLTHAGMAPEIRLARDFLDRPGVSRKPMLSVSYTLFHCGEPVVVMVEGLAARVAP
;
A
#
# COMPACT_ATOMS: atom_id res chain seq x y z
N MET A 1 -48.23 -54.24 26.75
CA MET A 1 -47.40 -54.63 25.58
C MET A 1 -48.21 -54.18 24.37
N THR A 2 -47.85 -53.11 23.66
CA THR A 2 -46.75 -53.07 22.70
C THR A 2 -46.40 -51.60 22.41
N GLN A 3 -45.11 -51.28 22.42
CA GLN A 3 -44.55 -49.97 22.05
C GLN A 3 -44.87 -49.64 20.59
N THR A 4 -45.15 -48.38 20.27
CA THR A 4 -44.97 -47.86 18.91
C THR A 4 -44.22 -46.53 18.99
N ARG A 5 -43.15 -46.51 18.21
CA ARG A 5 -41.94 -45.70 18.26
C ARG A 5 -42.19 -44.33 17.64
N MET A 6 -41.78 -43.27 18.34
CA MET A 6 -41.66 -41.92 17.79
C MET A 6 -40.54 -41.90 16.73
N GLU A 7 -40.91 -41.60 15.49
CA GLU A 7 -39.97 -41.32 14.40
C GLU A 7 -39.44 -39.89 14.57
N ARG A 8 -38.14 -39.76 14.81
CA ARG A 8 -37.43 -38.47 14.80
C ARG A 8 -37.15 -38.12 13.34
N HIS A 9 -37.72 -37.02 12.85
CA HIS A 9 -37.30 -36.43 11.60
C HIS A 9 -35.92 -35.79 11.79
N GLU A 10 -34.88 -36.47 11.32
CA GLU A 10 -33.53 -35.92 11.21
C GLU A 10 -33.49 -34.86 10.11
N PHE A 11 -33.18 -33.62 10.50
CA PHE A 11 -32.86 -32.53 9.59
C PHE A 11 -31.52 -32.86 8.90
N SER A 12 -31.58 -33.30 7.65
CA SER A 12 -30.40 -33.49 6.81
C SER A 12 -29.77 -32.14 6.49
N GLY A 13 -28.64 -31.85 7.13
CA GLY A 13 -27.82 -30.68 6.85
C GLY A 13 -27.28 -30.75 5.42
N SER A 14 -27.67 -29.80 4.58
CA SER A 14 -27.06 -29.58 3.28
C SER A 14 -25.60 -29.13 3.49
N GLN A 15 -24.65 -30.06 3.29
CA GLN A 15 -23.24 -29.74 3.17
C GLN A 15 -23.07 -28.76 2.00
N GLY A 16 -22.68 -27.52 2.31
CA GLY A 16 -22.32 -26.53 1.31
C GLY A 16 -21.20 -27.10 0.44
N ALA A 17 -21.44 -27.20 -0.87
CA ALA A 17 -20.48 -27.70 -1.82
C ALA A 17 -19.13 -26.99 -1.64
N ALA A 18 -18.07 -27.77 -1.43
CA ALA A 18 -16.70 -27.26 -1.40
C ALA A 18 -16.45 -26.48 -2.69
N ARG A 19 -16.08 -25.19 -2.56
CA ARG A 19 -15.67 -24.37 -3.70
C ARG A 19 -14.57 -25.14 -4.45
N PRO A 20 -14.64 -25.28 -5.79
CA PRO A 20 -13.61 -25.98 -6.53
C PRO A 20 -12.24 -25.39 -6.21
N ASN A 21 -11.26 -26.26 -5.96
CA ASN A 21 -9.90 -25.91 -5.59
C ASN A 21 -9.28 -25.05 -6.70
N ARG A 22 -9.41 -23.72 -6.58
CA ARG A 22 -8.79 -22.78 -7.51
C ARG A 22 -7.28 -22.94 -7.36
N PRO A 23 -6.50 -23.15 -8.44
CA PRO A 23 -5.06 -23.21 -8.34
C PRO A 23 -4.58 -21.97 -7.61
N GLN A 24 -3.97 -22.16 -6.43
CA GLN A 24 -3.41 -21.04 -5.68
C GLN A 24 -2.22 -20.50 -6.48
N PRO A 25 -2.19 -19.20 -6.81
CA PRO A 25 -1.02 -18.60 -7.41
C PRO A 25 0.20 -18.90 -6.53
N ARG A 26 1.33 -19.28 -7.13
CA ARG A 26 2.57 -19.36 -6.35
C ARG A 26 2.85 -17.97 -5.78
N PRO A 27 3.28 -17.86 -4.50
CA PRO A 27 3.67 -16.58 -3.94
C PRO A 27 4.70 -15.91 -4.84
N ILE A 28 4.41 -14.71 -5.32
CA ILE A 28 5.38 -13.91 -6.06
C ILE A 28 6.23 -13.14 -5.08
N ASN A 29 7.49 -12.90 -5.43
CA ASN A 29 8.28 -11.89 -4.76
C ASN A 29 7.73 -10.51 -5.16
N TRP A 30 6.89 -9.92 -4.31
CA TRP A 30 6.27 -8.63 -4.58
C TRP A 30 7.32 -7.52 -4.52
N THR A 31 7.69 -6.90 -5.66
CA THR A 31 8.73 -5.86 -5.73
C THR A 31 8.24 -4.49 -6.18
N LEU A 32 6.94 -4.34 -6.45
CA LEU A 32 6.39 -3.10 -7.00
C LEU A 32 6.33 -2.00 -5.93
N PRO A 33 6.82 -0.78 -6.20
CA PRO A 33 6.60 0.37 -5.33
C PRO A 33 5.15 0.86 -5.44
N GLY A 34 4.80 1.91 -4.71
CA GLY A 34 3.50 2.55 -4.82
C GLY A 34 2.96 3.02 -3.49
N PHE A 35 1.98 3.92 -3.58
CA PHE A 35 1.24 4.46 -2.45
C PHE A 35 -0.21 4.04 -2.58
N ALA A 36 -0.92 3.82 -1.48
CA ALA A 36 -2.36 3.64 -1.54
C ALA A 36 -2.99 4.85 -2.25
N SER A 37 -3.95 4.62 -3.16
CA SER A 37 -4.52 5.68 -4.00
C SER A 37 -5.23 6.80 -3.22
N THR A 38 -5.51 6.57 -1.93
CA THR A 38 -6.08 7.54 -0.98
C THR A 38 -5.06 8.56 -0.46
N MET A 39 -3.75 8.29 -0.59
CA MET A 39 -2.69 9.22 -0.18
C MET A 39 -2.65 10.44 -1.09
N ARG A 40 -2.10 11.55 -0.60
CA ARG A 40 -1.96 12.80 -1.38
C ARG A 40 -0.50 13.16 -1.63
N VAL A 41 -0.24 13.63 -2.83
CA VAL A 41 1.06 14.17 -3.26
C VAL A 41 0.98 15.69 -3.30
N SER A 42 2.04 16.38 -2.87
CA SER A 42 2.10 17.83 -2.96
C SER A 42 2.38 18.26 -4.40
N THR A 43 1.58 19.19 -4.90
CA THR A 43 1.68 19.76 -6.25
C THR A 43 1.82 21.28 -6.19
N SER A 44 1.97 21.94 -7.34
CA SER A 44 1.99 23.42 -7.38
C SER A 44 0.67 24.07 -7.01
N PHE A 45 -0.43 23.32 -7.00
CA PHE A 45 -1.78 23.80 -6.66
C PHE A 45 -2.30 23.21 -5.35
N GLY A 46 -1.41 22.62 -4.52
CA GLY A 46 -1.74 22.05 -3.21
C GLY A 46 -1.60 20.54 -3.15
N ASP A 47 -2.03 19.93 -2.04
CA ASP A 47 -2.01 18.48 -1.88
C ASP A 47 -3.13 17.82 -2.68
N LEU A 48 -2.78 16.98 -3.65
CA LEU A 48 -3.70 16.29 -4.57
C LEU A 48 -3.78 14.80 -4.23
N PRO A 49 -4.98 14.20 -4.07
CA PRO A 49 -5.13 12.76 -3.95
C PRO A 49 -4.53 12.04 -5.16
N LEU A 50 -3.79 10.95 -4.92
CA LEU A 50 -3.09 10.22 -5.98
C LEU A 50 -4.03 9.63 -7.03
N GLN A 51 -5.27 9.26 -6.67
CA GLN A 51 -6.30 8.87 -7.63
C GLN A 51 -6.70 9.99 -8.62
N ALA A 52 -6.47 11.26 -8.26
CA ALA A 52 -6.74 12.43 -9.08
C ALA A 52 -5.51 12.93 -9.85
N LEU A 53 -4.32 12.38 -9.59
CA LEU A 53 -3.08 12.75 -10.27
C LEU A 53 -3.15 12.45 -11.77
N ARG A 54 -2.67 13.36 -12.61
CA ARG A 54 -2.64 13.23 -14.07
C ARG A 54 -1.27 13.60 -14.63
N VAL A 55 -0.96 13.12 -15.81
CA VAL A 55 0.17 13.62 -16.60
C VAL A 55 -0.27 14.94 -17.26
N PRO A 56 0.53 16.03 -17.26
CA PRO A 56 1.85 16.19 -16.65
C PRO A 56 1.84 17.09 -15.38
N ASP A 57 1.08 16.69 -14.36
CA ASP A 57 0.92 17.48 -13.13
C ASP A 57 2.28 17.82 -12.48
N PRO A 58 2.46 19.05 -11.96
CA PRO A 58 3.70 19.50 -11.33
C PRO A 58 3.77 19.06 -9.87
N LEU A 59 4.64 18.09 -9.56
CA LEU A 59 4.87 17.60 -8.21
C LEU A 59 5.96 18.39 -7.49
N ARG A 60 5.71 18.76 -6.24
CA ARG A 60 6.71 19.42 -5.40
C ARG A 60 7.82 18.44 -5.03
N THR A 61 9.06 18.80 -5.32
CA THR A 61 10.24 18.03 -4.94
C THR A 61 10.68 18.35 -3.51
N ALA A 62 11.54 17.51 -2.94
CA ALA A 62 12.17 17.78 -1.65
C ALA A 62 13.10 19.01 -1.67
N SER A 63 13.63 19.40 -2.83
CA SER A 63 14.43 20.65 -3.00
C SER A 63 13.56 21.91 -2.99
N GLY A 64 12.25 21.78 -3.18
CA GLY A 64 11.31 22.89 -3.28
C GLY A 64 10.91 23.27 -4.71
N ASP A 65 11.57 22.68 -5.71
CA ASP A 65 11.22 22.82 -7.13
C ASP A 65 10.02 21.95 -7.52
N PHE A 66 9.69 21.92 -8.82
CA PHE A 66 8.64 21.09 -9.37
C PHE A 66 9.15 20.15 -10.46
N ALA A 67 8.76 18.89 -10.39
CA ALA A 67 8.99 17.88 -11.42
C ALA A 67 7.63 17.42 -12.00
N ARG A 68 7.54 17.26 -13.32
CA ARG A 68 6.27 16.90 -13.96
C ARG A 68 6.10 15.39 -14.02
N VAL A 69 4.90 14.91 -13.68
CA VAL A 69 4.57 13.49 -13.85
C VAL A 69 4.71 13.12 -15.34
N ALA A 70 5.41 12.04 -15.63
CA ALA A 70 5.57 11.50 -16.97
C ALA A 70 4.76 10.23 -17.20
N TRP A 71 4.44 9.51 -16.12
CA TRP A 71 3.74 8.24 -16.17
C TRP A 71 3.00 7.96 -14.86
N ILE A 72 1.86 7.28 -14.97
CA ILE A 72 1.03 6.84 -13.86
C ILE A 72 0.48 5.46 -14.18
N ASP A 73 0.45 4.59 -13.19
CA ASP A 73 -0.24 3.29 -13.24
C ASP A 73 -0.94 2.97 -11.93
N HIS A 74 -1.93 2.09 -12.01
CA HIS A 74 -2.77 1.69 -10.90
C HIS A 74 -2.81 0.17 -10.80
N ILE A 75 -2.23 -0.34 -9.72
CA ILE A 75 -2.21 -1.77 -9.43
C ILE A 75 -3.26 -2.07 -8.38
N ARG A 76 -4.34 -2.76 -8.78
CA ARG A 76 -5.40 -3.22 -7.88
C ARG A 76 -5.14 -4.66 -7.46
N LEU A 77 -5.07 -4.88 -6.16
CA LEU A 77 -4.92 -6.19 -5.55
C LEU A 77 -6.23 -6.55 -4.83
N ASP A 78 -6.77 -7.72 -5.14
CA ASP A 78 -7.95 -8.26 -4.49
C ASP A 78 -7.58 -9.18 -3.32
N GLU A 79 -8.62 -9.66 -2.63
CA GLU A 79 -8.50 -10.51 -1.44
C GLU A 79 -7.72 -11.78 -1.75
N SER A 80 -8.05 -12.45 -2.86
CA SER A 80 -7.40 -13.70 -3.24
C SER A 80 -5.92 -13.53 -3.54
N PHE A 81 -5.53 -12.40 -4.15
CA PHE A 81 -4.13 -12.08 -4.40
C PHE A 81 -3.40 -11.77 -3.10
N LEU A 82 -3.98 -10.97 -2.21
CA LEU A 82 -3.36 -10.56 -0.95
C LEU A 82 -3.25 -11.71 0.07
N GLU A 83 -4.18 -12.66 0.05
CA GLU A 83 -4.09 -13.92 0.81
C GLU A 83 -2.92 -14.78 0.31
N ALA A 84 -2.77 -14.92 -1.00
CA ALA A 84 -1.69 -15.70 -1.60
C ALA A 84 -0.31 -14.99 -1.51
N ASN A 85 -0.30 -13.66 -1.37
CA ASN A 85 0.91 -12.84 -1.35
C ASN A 85 0.90 -11.87 -0.14
N PRO A 86 1.10 -12.35 1.10
CA PRO A 86 1.11 -11.49 2.29
C PRO A 86 2.19 -10.39 2.25
N ASP A 87 3.26 -10.58 1.47
CA ASP A 87 4.31 -9.59 1.25
C ASP A 87 3.91 -8.45 0.29
N ALA A 88 2.72 -8.50 -0.31
CA ALA A 88 2.11 -7.39 -1.04
C ALA A 88 1.20 -6.52 -0.15
N GLN A 89 0.91 -6.97 1.07
CA GLN A 89 0.10 -6.20 2.02
C GLN A 89 0.78 -4.86 2.33
N PRO A 90 0.01 -3.77 2.45
CA PRO A 90 0.58 -2.45 2.71
C PRO A 90 1.35 -2.40 4.03
N VAL A 91 2.39 -1.56 4.05
CA VAL A 91 3.01 -1.10 5.29
C VAL A 91 2.28 0.15 5.77
N LEU A 92 1.74 0.09 6.99
CA LEU A 92 1.25 1.25 7.74
C LEU A 92 2.44 1.88 8.48
N ILE A 93 2.69 3.14 8.17
CA ILE A 93 3.69 3.97 8.86
C ILE A 93 2.94 5.09 9.58
N PRO A 94 2.83 5.05 10.92
CA PRO A 94 2.05 6.05 11.65
C PRO A 94 2.56 7.47 11.48
N ALA A 95 1.68 8.45 11.61
CA ALA A 95 2.06 9.87 11.67
C ALA A 95 3.19 10.11 12.69
N GLY A 96 4.18 10.93 12.32
CA GLY A 96 5.33 11.26 13.17
C GLY A 96 6.35 10.15 13.44
N SER A 97 6.15 8.93 12.90
CA SER A 97 7.03 7.79 13.21
C SER A 97 8.40 7.81 12.52
N LEU A 98 8.60 8.70 11.54
CA LEU A 98 9.85 8.82 10.76
C LEU A 98 10.60 10.15 10.97
N GLY A 99 10.18 10.96 11.94
CA GLY A 99 10.80 12.22 12.32
C GLY A 99 9.77 13.24 12.81
N PRO A 100 10.22 14.42 13.28
CA PRO A 100 9.32 15.47 13.73
C PRO A 100 8.29 15.81 12.65
N ASP A 101 7.00 15.64 12.98
CA ASP A 101 5.85 15.86 12.10
C ASP A 101 5.89 15.09 10.75
N ARG A 102 6.57 13.94 10.71
CA ARG A 102 6.75 13.13 9.49
C ARG A 102 6.50 11.62 9.72
N PRO A 103 5.65 10.98 8.90
CA PRO A 103 4.71 11.60 7.96
C PRO A 103 3.65 12.44 8.69
N ARG A 104 2.97 13.36 7.99
CA ARG A 104 1.93 14.22 8.60
C ARG A 104 0.67 13.47 8.97
N VAL A 105 0.40 12.37 8.28
CA VAL A 105 -0.70 11.44 8.53
C VAL A 105 -0.16 10.02 8.42
N ASP A 106 -0.96 9.05 8.84
CA ASP A 106 -0.67 7.64 8.62
C ASP A 106 -0.47 7.36 7.12
N LEU A 107 0.72 6.88 6.78
CA LEU A 107 1.05 6.47 5.43
C LEU A 107 0.69 5.00 5.21
N LEU A 108 0.09 4.72 4.06
CA LEU A 108 -0.18 3.38 3.60
C LEU A 108 0.50 3.17 2.24
N VAL A 109 1.55 2.35 2.23
CA VAL A 109 2.45 2.22 1.08
C VAL A 109 2.77 0.77 0.77
N SER A 110 3.10 0.51 -0.49
CA SER A 110 3.63 -0.78 -0.90
C SER A 110 4.97 -1.05 -0.19
N PRO A 111 5.26 -2.30 0.22
CA PRO A 111 6.51 -2.69 0.88
C PRO A 111 7.80 -2.24 0.18
N HIS A 112 7.78 -2.09 -1.16
CA HIS A 112 8.93 -1.66 -1.96
C HIS A 112 8.96 -0.17 -2.31
N GLN A 113 8.06 0.64 -1.75
CA GLN A 113 8.13 2.08 -1.89
C GLN A 113 9.42 2.62 -1.24
N LYS A 114 10.21 3.39 -1.99
CA LYS A 114 11.42 4.05 -1.49
C LYS A 114 11.04 5.35 -0.77
N LEU A 115 11.34 5.43 0.52
CA LEU A 115 11.12 6.58 1.37
C LEU A 115 12.47 7.22 1.72
N THR A 116 12.51 8.55 1.76
CA THR A 116 13.71 9.31 2.06
C THR A 116 13.60 9.89 3.47
N LEU A 117 14.51 9.48 4.35
CA LEU A 117 14.67 10.07 5.67
C LEU A 117 15.69 11.20 5.62
N THR A 118 15.42 12.27 6.36
CA THR A 118 16.34 13.39 6.48
C THR A 118 16.44 13.76 7.94
N HIS A 119 17.67 13.72 8.47
CA HIS A 119 17.99 14.12 9.83
C HIS A 119 18.94 15.32 9.77
N ALA A 120 18.83 16.23 10.73
CA ALA A 120 19.68 17.42 10.78
C ALA A 120 21.16 17.02 10.84
N GLY A 121 21.98 17.57 9.94
CA GLY A 121 23.41 17.29 9.87
C GLY A 121 23.80 15.94 9.29
N MET A 122 22.85 15.16 8.75
CA MET A 122 23.13 13.85 8.13
C MET A 122 22.75 13.84 6.64
N ALA A 123 23.44 13.00 5.88
CA ALA A 123 23.07 12.73 4.50
C ALA A 123 21.68 12.06 4.43
N PRO A 124 20.86 12.35 3.40
CA PRO A 124 19.59 11.67 3.20
C PRO A 124 19.78 10.16 3.05
N GLU A 125 18.94 9.40 3.73
CA GLU A 125 18.92 7.94 3.65
C GLU A 125 17.67 7.50 2.88
N ILE A 126 17.83 6.59 1.92
CA ILE A 126 16.70 6.00 1.19
C ILE A 126 16.55 4.54 1.62
N ARG A 127 15.38 4.19 2.16
CA ARG A 127 15.02 2.83 2.56
C ARG A 127 13.70 2.40 1.94
N LEU A 128 13.46 1.09 1.85
CA LEU A 128 12.15 0.57 1.47
C LEU A 128 11.20 0.67 2.65
N ALA A 129 9.90 0.82 2.38
CA ALA A 129 8.87 0.87 3.40
C ALA A 129 8.91 -0.36 4.35
N ARG A 130 9.17 -1.56 3.80
CA ARG A 130 9.31 -2.79 4.60
C ARG A 130 10.48 -2.78 5.57
N ASP A 131 11.51 -1.99 5.29
CA ASP A 131 12.70 -1.95 6.14
C ASP A 131 12.41 -1.23 7.47
N PHE A 132 11.26 -0.55 7.58
CA PHE A 132 10.80 0.13 8.79
C PHE A 132 9.94 -0.75 9.71
N LEU A 133 9.69 -2.02 9.37
CA LEU A 133 8.86 -2.92 10.19
C LEU A 133 9.46 -3.23 11.57
N ASP A 134 10.73 -2.87 11.79
CA ASP A 134 11.42 -2.90 13.08
C ASP A 134 11.12 -1.68 13.97
N ARG A 135 10.47 -0.64 13.43
CA ARG A 135 10.15 0.59 14.17
C ARG A 135 8.84 0.46 14.96
N PRO A 136 8.76 1.03 16.17
CA PRO A 136 7.53 1.07 16.95
C PRO A 136 6.34 1.64 16.16
N GLY A 137 5.23 0.90 16.14
CA GLY A 137 3.98 1.30 15.48
C GLY A 137 3.94 1.06 13.97
N VAL A 138 5.07 0.84 13.31
CA VAL A 138 5.09 0.47 11.89
C VAL A 138 4.72 -1.01 11.77
N SER A 139 3.80 -1.33 10.88
CA SER A 139 3.29 -2.69 10.74
C SER A 139 2.80 -2.98 9.33
N ARG A 140 2.71 -4.26 8.96
CA ARG A 140 1.87 -4.64 7.81
C ARG A 140 0.41 -4.44 8.21
N LYS A 141 -0.39 -3.87 7.32
CA LYS A 141 -1.82 -3.64 7.50
C LYS A 141 -2.60 -4.61 6.62
N PRO A 142 -3.11 -5.73 7.16
CA PRO A 142 -3.94 -6.65 6.39
C PRO A 142 -5.16 -5.94 5.81
N MET A 143 -5.31 -6.02 4.50
CA MET A 143 -6.47 -5.53 3.76
C MET A 143 -7.04 -6.64 2.89
N LEU A 144 -8.35 -6.56 2.65
CA LEU A 144 -9.04 -7.41 1.67
C LEU A 144 -8.90 -6.87 0.24
N SER A 145 -8.57 -5.59 0.08
CA SER A 145 -8.20 -5.03 -1.21
C SER A 145 -7.38 -3.77 -1.03
N VAL A 146 -6.49 -3.50 -1.97
CA VAL A 146 -5.75 -2.24 -2.04
C VAL A 146 -5.54 -1.85 -3.50
N SER A 147 -5.62 -0.54 -3.78
CA SER A 147 -5.16 0.02 -5.06
C SER A 147 -3.91 0.85 -4.78
N TYR A 148 -2.79 0.46 -5.39
CA TYR A 148 -1.55 1.23 -5.36
C TYR A 148 -1.48 2.11 -6.60
N THR A 149 -1.17 3.39 -6.40
CA THR A 149 -0.79 4.31 -7.47
C THR A 149 0.73 4.34 -7.56
N LEU A 150 1.25 4.01 -8.74
CA LEU A 150 2.65 4.15 -9.13
C LEU A 150 2.76 5.34 -10.07
N PHE A 151 3.80 6.13 -9.93
CA PHE A 151 4.06 7.26 -10.83
C PHE A 151 5.54 7.62 -10.82
N HIS A 152 6.01 8.28 -11.87
CA HIS A 152 7.36 8.86 -11.93
C HIS A 152 7.40 10.10 -12.83
N CYS A 153 8.48 10.88 -12.72
CA CYS A 153 8.65 12.16 -13.43
C CYS A 153 9.62 12.03 -14.63
N GLY A 154 9.67 10.85 -15.26
CA GLY A 154 10.60 10.54 -16.36
C GLY A 154 12.05 10.29 -15.94
N GLU A 155 12.46 10.83 -14.79
CA GLU A 155 13.76 10.59 -14.17
C GLU A 155 13.64 10.37 -12.65
N PRO A 156 14.66 9.80 -12.00
CA PRO A 156 14.60 9.54 -10.57
C PRO A 156 14.61 10.82 -9.71
N VAL A 157 13.49 11.16 -9.09
CA VAL A 157 13.30 12.39 -8.29
C VAL A 157 12.73 12.07 -6.90
N VAL A 158 12.95 12.97 -5.94
CA VAL A 158 12.35 12.89 -4.60
C VAL A 158 11.21 13.89 -4.50
N VAL A 159 9.98 13.39 -4.35
CA VAL A 159 8.73 14.17 -4.26
C VAL A 159 8.16 14.13 -2.85
N MET A 160 7.23 15.04 -2.55
CA MET A 160 6.57 15.10 -1.25
C MET A 160 5.20 14.40 -1.29
N VAL A 161 5.00 13.38 -0.46
CA VAL A 161 3.73 12.66 -0.28
C VAL A 161 3.36 12.68 1.19
N GLU A 162 2.20 13.25 1.53
CA GLU A 162 1.74 13.46 2.92
C GLU A 162 2.82 14.07 3.85
N GLY A 163 3.64 14.98 3.30
CA GLY A 163 4.72 15.65 4.03
C GLY A 163 5.98 14.81 4.25
N LEU A 164 6.04 13.59 3.72
CA LEU A 164 7.25 12.76 3.69
C LEU A 164 7.90 12.81 2.31
N ALA A 165 9.23 12.85 2.28
CA ALA A 165 10.00 12.76 1.06
C ALA A 165 10.04 11.31 0.56
N ALA A 166 9.76 11.08 -0.71
CA ALA A 166 9.76 9.76 -1.31
C ALA A 166 10.38 9.77 -2.70
N ARG A 167 11.18 8.74 -2.99
CA ARG A 167 11.84 8.60 -4.27
C ARG A 167 10.94 7.87 -5.26
N VAL A 168 10.72 8.51 -6.39
CA VAL A 168 10.02 7.94 -7.55
C VAL A 168 10.97 7.89 -8.74
N ALA A 169 10.87 6.85 -9.56
CA ALA A 169 11.76 6.60 -10.70
C ALA A 169 11.04 5.76 -11.76
N PRO A 170 11.46 5.83 -13.03
CA PRO A 170 11.04 4.89 -14.07
C PRO A 170 11.32 3.43 -13.72
#